data_AF-A0A852BDI2-F1
#
_entry.id   AF-A0A852BDI2-F1
#
_cell.length_a   1.000
_cell.length_b   1.000
_cell.length_c   1.000
_cell.angle_alpha   90.00
_cell.angle_beta   90.00
_cell.angle_gamma   90.00
#
_symmetry.space_group_name_H-M   'P 1'
#
loop_
_entity.id
_entity.type
_entity.pdbx_description
1 polymer ?
#
loop_
_entity_poly.entity_id
_entity_poly.type
_entity_poly.pdbx_seq_one_letter_code
_entity_poly.pdbx_strand_id
1 'polypeptide(L)'
;MQYNPGWNSSSVNLLHVRAVGPGDSLHYVWSSIGAPAVLLVATQSPSSALRVNWTQLLSASPAGAVWIDPPDSVVYSTAVVFTKLFEFSEAKPSGELFYPTYDLSEFSWDSLNHTLNHTALTAQLSGVPATDPGGAFSNGSLAFRVTAYEAGGREGRLPSLLHTADSSQLEFLLAGVAPRGNSSRFLLELATVEEAGAARRLRSERSIDDEYTPTIFEVLSLLAEPQNGSSTLGFLQWKATAYGSRSPRREDGIQCRAGRLQAANWSLPLSSIVQAYFGDSLGSTCTVSALNVSFGGEEGEVYQEKRYLSWSLLLGFGQPPRDSFSPLVISITAVALGTPLAMLLLGSCLLLLARRRRYSEYEPIN
;
A
#
# COMPACT_ATOMS: atom_id res chain seq x y z
N MET A 1 -12.78 -15.76 -1.04
CA MET A 1 -11.39 -16.04 -1.48
C MET A 1 -11.34 -17.45 -2.06
N GLN A 2 -10.65 -17.63 -3.18
CA GLN A 2 -10.46 -18.92 -3.84
C GLN A 2 -8.98 -19.09 -4.20
N TYR A 3 -8.37 -20.18 -3.74
CA TYR A 3 -7.01 -20.56 -4.10
C TYR A 3 -7.04 -21.47 -5.33
N ASN A 4 -6.24 -21.14 -6.34
CA ASN A 4 -6.11 -21.86 -7.60
C ASN A 4 -7.48 -22.26 -8.20
N PRO A 5 -8.36 -21.29 -8.54
CA PRO A 5 -9.72 -21.57 -9.02
C PRO A 5 -9.70 -22.48 -10.25
N GLY A 6 -10.30 -23.67 -10.11
CA GLY A 6 -10.36 -24.68 -11.18
C GLY A 6 -9.05 -25.47 -11.40
N TRP A 7 -8.12 -25.44 -10.46
CA TRP A 7 -6.83 -26.14 -10.56
C TRP A 7 -6.43 -26.82 -9.27
N ASN A 8 -6.03 -28.10 -9.36
CA ASN A 8 -5.78 -28.93 -8.19
C ASN A 8 -4.30 -28.98 -7.76
N SER A 9 -3.38 -28.40 -8.52
CA SER A 9 -1.96 -28.37 -8.13
C SER A 9 -1.69 -27.26 -7.12
N SER A 10 -0.80 -27.54 -6.17
CA SER A 10 -0.22 -26.54 -5.25
C SER A 10 1.18 -26.08 -5.67
N SER A 11 1.62 -26.42 -6.89
CA SER A 11 2.96 -26.06 -7.41
C SER A 11 3.08 -24.58 -7.79
N VAL A 12 1.96 -23.87 -7.83
CA VAL A 12 1.86 -22.45 -8.18
C VAL A 12 0.84 -21.79 -7.27
N ASN A 13 0.93 -20.46 -7.13
CA ASN A 13 -0.03 -19.71 -6.33
C ASN A 13 -0.76 -18.68 -7.16
N LEU A 14 -2.08 -18.80 -7.22
CA LEU A 14 -3.02 -17.78 -7.64
C LEU A 14 -4.16 -17.71 -6.61
N LEU A 15 -4.34 -16.56 -5.98
CA LEU A 15 -5.41 -16.30 -5.04
C LEU A 15 -6.36 -15.27 -5.62
N HIS A 16 -7.60 -15.67 -5.82
CA HIS A 16 -8.68 -14.78 -6.22
C HIS A 16 -9.49 -14.32 -5.02
N VAL A 17 -9.48 -13.01 -4.78
CA VAL A 17 -10.38 -12.34 -3.85
C VAL A 17 -11.45 -11.63 -4.68
N ARG A 18 -12.71 -11.85 -4.33
CA ARG A 18 -13.85 -11.20 -4.95
C ARG A 18 -14.69 -10.54 -3.87
N ALA A 19 -14.81 -9.22 -3.92
CA ALA A 19 -15.79 -8.48 -3.14
C ALA A 19 -17.00 -8.18 -4.04
N VAL A 20 -18.20 -8.49 -3.58
CA VAL A 20 -19.43 -8.35 -4.37
C VAL A 20 -20.30 -7.28 -3.72
N GLY A 21 -20.53 -6.20 -4.45
CA GLY A 21 -21.45 -5.14 -4.06
C GLY A 21 -22.85 -5.34 -4.65
N PRO A 22 -23.77 -4.39 -4.43
CA PRO A 22 -25.14 -4.49 -4.94
C PRO A 22 -25.25 -4.45 -6.47
N GLY A 23 -24.31 -3.79 -7.15
CA GLY A 23 -24.33 -3.57 -8.61
C GLY A 23 -23.00 -3.84 -9.31
N ASP A 24 -21.98 -4.24 -8.57
CA ASP A 24 -20.60 -4.32 -9.01
C ASP A 24 -19.85 -5.48 -8.34
N SER A 25 -18.69 -5.82 -8.90
CA SER A 25 -17.74 -6.70 -8.24
C SER A 25 -16.32 -6.15 -8.36
N LEU A 26 -15.55 -6.34 -7.31
CA LEU A 26 -14.13 -6.02 -7.25
C LEU A 26 -13.33 -7.31 -7.19
N HIS A 27 -12.39 -7.47 -8.13
CA HIS A 27 -11.55 -8.63 -8.26
C HIS A 27 -10.11 -8.26 -7.93
N TYR A 28 -9.50 -8.97 -6.98
CA TYR A 28 -8.07 -8.93 -6.71
C TYR A 28 -7.49 -10.32 -6.99
N VAL A 29 -6.59 -10.40 -7.95
CA VAL A 29 -5.97 -11.65 -8.38
C VAL A 29 -4.49 -11.60 -8.05
N TRP A 30 -4.14 -12.21 -6.93
CA TRP A 30 -2.78 -12.31 -6.42
C TRP A 30 -2.09 -13.52 -7.05
N SER A 31 -0.86 -13.36 -7.51
CA SER A 31 -0.09 -14.45 -8.10
C SER A 31 1.37 -14.37 -7.72
N SER A 32 2.00 -15.54 -7.56
CA SER A 32 3.47 -15.68 -7.46
C SER A 32 4.04 -16.50 -8.62
N ILE A 33 3.33 -16.54 -9.76
CA ILE A 33 3.83 -17.14 -11.01
C ILE A 33 4.70 -16.09 -11.72
N GLY A 34 6.02 -16.28 -11.63
CA GLY A 34 6.99 -15.22 -11.94
C GLY A 34 7.09 -14.22 -10.79
N ALA A 35 7.30 -12.94 -11.11
CA ALA A 35 7.33 -11.89 -10.09
C ALA A 35 5.96 -11.78 -9.38
N PRO A 36 5.92 -11.66 -8.04
CA PRO A 36 4.68 -11.48 -7.29
C PRO A 36 3.90 -10.27 -7.79
N ALA A 37 2.62 -10.46 -8.03
CA ALA A 37 1.77 -9.40 -8.55
C ALA A 37 0.33 -9.51 -8.05
N VAL A 38 -0.37 -8.38 -8.13
CA VAL A 38 -1.81 -8.30 -7.98
C VAL A 38 -2.40 -7.61 -9.20
N LEU A 39 -3.38 -8.27 -9.81
CA LEU A 39 -4.26 -7.69 -10.81
C LEU A 39 -5.55 -7.23 -10.09
N LEU A 40 -5.93 -5.98 -10.32
CA LEU A 40 -7.15 -5.38 -9.81
C LEU A 40 -8.10 -5.14 -10.97
N VAL A 41 -9.33 -5.63 -10.89
CA VAL A 41 -10.38 -5.40 -11.89
C VAL A 41 -11.68 -5.02 -11.21
N ALA A 42 -12.29 -3.91 -11.64
CA ALA A 42 -13.62 -3.49 -11.23
C ALA A 42 -14.62 -3.75 -12.35
N THR A 43 -15.81 -4.26 -11.99
CA THR A 43 -16.89 -4.54 -12.93
C THR A 43 -18.21 -3.93 -12.51
N GLN A 44 -19.09 -3.65 -13.47
CA GLN A 44 -20.48 -3.24 -13.23
C GLN A 44 -21.45 -4.44 -13.21
N SER A 45 -20.98 -5.58 -12.70
CA SER A 45 -21.83 -6.77 -12.58
C SER A 45 -21.56 -7.52 -11.27
N PRO A 46 -22.59 -7.77 -10.44
CA PRO A 46 -22.45 -8.59 -9.24
C PRO A 46 -22.34 -10.09 -9.57
N SER A 47 -22.41 -10.49 -10.84
CA SER A 47 -22.23 -11.87 -11.30
C SER A 47 -20.95 -12.10 -12.09
N SER A 48 -20.08 -11.09 -12.24
CA SER A 48 -18.83 -11.25 -12.98
C SER A 48 -17.91 -12.29 -12.35
N ALA A 49 -17.26 -13.11 -13.17
CA ALA A 49 -16.43 -14.22 -12.71
C ALA A 49 -15.02 -14.12 -13.30
N LEU A 50 -14.03 -14.50 -12.48
CA LEU A 50 -12.67 -14.74 -12.98
C LEU A 50 -12.64 -16.07 -13.73
N ARG A 51 -12.09 -16.07 -14.94
CA ARG A 51 -11.83 -17.27 -15.73
C ARG A 51 -10.32 -17.42 -15.91
N VAL A 52 -9.84 -18.67 -15.77
CA VAL A 52 -8.41 -19.00 -15.86
C VAL A 52 -8.23 -20.23 -16.74
N ASN A 53 -7.48 -20.08 -17.83
CA ASN A 53 -6.94 -21.19 -18.61
C ASN A 53 -5.55 -21.55 -18.07
N TRP A 54 -5.49 -22.52 -17.15
CA TRP A 54 -4.26 -22.92 -16.49
C TRP A 54 -3.18 -23.44 -17.42
N THR A 55 -3.56 -24.20 -18.46
CA THR A 55 -2.59 -24.72 -19.44
C THR A 55 -1.92 -23.59 -20.22
N GLN A 56 -2.65 -22.53 -20.55
CA GLN A 56 -2.11 -21.37 -21.24
C GLN A 56 -1.34 -20.46 -20.28
N LEU A 57 -1.84 -20.25 -19.07
CA LEU A 57 -1.19 -19.41 -18.05
C LEU A 57 0.21 -19.91 -17.68
N LEU A 58 0.42 -21.23 -17.68
CA LEU A 58 1.72 -21.86 -17.39
C LEU A 58 2.58 -22.11 -18.64
N SER A 59 2.11 -21.69 -19.82
CA SER A 59 2.87 -21.79 -21.06
C SER A 59 3.85 -20.63 -21.23
N ALA A 60 4.71 -20.70 -22.25
CA ALA A 60 5.59 -19.60 -22.63
C ALA A 60 4.85 -18.37 -23.19
N SER A 61 3.55 -18.49 -23.48
CA SER A 61 2.72 -17.43 -24.07
C SER A 61 1.38 -17.32 -23.31
N PRO A 62 1.36 -16.68 -22.13
CA PRO A 62 0.19 -16.69 -21.25
C PRO A 62 -0.90 -15.69 -21.66
N ALA A 63 -0.65 -14.81 -22.63
CA ALA A 63 -1.60 -13.78 -23.07
C ALA A 63 -2.99 -14.34 -23.35
N GLY A 64 -4.02 -13.74 -22.75
CA GLY A 64 -5.43 -14.18 -22.84
C GLY A 64 -5.80 -15.35 -21.92
N ALA A 65 -4.88 -15.89 -21.12
CA ALA A 65 -5.18 -17.00 -20.21
C ALA A 65 -6.07 -16.60 -19.03
N VAL A 66 -6.17 -15.30 -18.71
CA VAL A 66 -6.96 -14.79 -17.59
C VAL A 66 -7.85 -13.67 -18.08
N TRP A 67 -9.14 -13.77 -17.81
CA TRP A 67 -10.13 -12.75 -18.17
C TRP A 67 -11.28 -12.72 -17.17
N ILE A 68 -12.03 -11.62 -17.20
CA ILE A 68 -13.30 -11.49 -16.48
C ILE A 68 -14.46 -11.73 -17.45
N ASP A 69 -15.44 -12.51 -16.99
CA ASP A 69 -16.63 -12.86 -17.75
C ASP A 69 -17.88 -12.26 -17.06
N PRO A 70 -18.72 -11.47 -17.77
CA PRO A 70 -18.57 -11.08 -19.17
C PRO A 70 -17.58 -9.90 -19.35
N PRO A 71 -16.79 -9.83 -20.44
CA PRO A 71 -15.72 -8.83 -20.58
C PRO A 71 -16.20 -7.37 -20.65
N ASP A 72 -17.39 -7.14 -21.20
CA ASP A 72 -18.02 -5.82 -21.32
C ASP A 72 -18.44 -5.21 -19.96
N SER A 73 -18.47 -6.02 -18.91
CA SER A 73 -18.72 -5.53 -17.55
C SER A 73 -17.52 -4.81 -16.93
N VAL A 74 -16.30 -4.99 -17.46
CA VAL A 74 -15.07 -4.42 -16.90
C VAL A 74 -15.04 -2.91 -17.16
N VAL A 75 -14.89 -2.13 -16.07
CA VAL A 75 -14.82 -0.66 -16.15
C VAL A 75 -13.46 -0.09 -15.83
N TYR A 76 -12.63 -0.85 -15.13
CA TYR A 76 -11.28 -0.43 -14.78
C TYR A 76 -10.41 -1.65 -14.46
N SER A 77 -9.18 -1.64 -14.97
CA SER A 77 -8.19 -2.68 -14.73
C SER A 77 -6.80 -2.09 -14.54
N THR A 78 -6.04 -2.65 -13.60
CA THR A 78 -4.66 -2.25 -13.29
C THR A 78 -3.91 -3.43 -12.66
N ALA A 79 -2.59 -3.40 -12.70
CA ALA A 79 -1.78 -4.34 -11.94
C ALA A 79 -0.62 -3.68 -11.20
N VAL A 80 -0.19 -4.34 -10.13
CA VAL A 80 1.00 -4.00 -9.36
C VAL A 80 1.90 -5.22 -9.32
N VAL A 81 3.17 -5.06 -9.65
CA VAL A 81 4.19 -6.11 -9.65
C VAL A 81 5.31 -5.72 -8.71
N PHE A 82 5.71 -6.64 -7.85
CA PHE A 82 6.89 -6.50 -6.99
C PHE A 82 8.06 -7.16 -7.71
N THR A 83 8.95 -6.35 -8.26
CA THR A 83 9.97 -6.83 -9.21
C THR A 83 11.25 -7.20 -8.50
N LYS A 84 11.79 -6.30 -7.67
CA LYS A 84 13.12 -6.45 -7.07
C LYS A 84 13.17 -5.98 -5.63
N LEU A 85 13.97 -6.68 -4.83
CA LEU A 85 14.44 -6.20 -3.54
C LEU A 85 15.92 -5.84 -3.67
N PHE A 86 16.22 -4.56 -3.47
CA PHE A 86 17.56 -4.01 -3.41
C PHE A 86 18.02 -3.99 -1.95
N GLU A 87 19.32 -4.18 -1.77
CA GLU A 87 20.00 -3.96 -0.51
C GLU A 87 21.17 -3.01 -0.78
N PHE A 88 21.37 -2.05 0.11
CA PHE A 88 22.44 -1.08 -0.02
C PHE A 88 22.94 -0.63 1.34
N SER A 89 24.17 -0.14 1.40
CA SER A 89 24.75 0.49 2.60
C SER A 89 25.25 1.90 2.27
N GLU A 90 25.24 2.79 3.25
CA GLU A 90 25.88 4.09 3.13
C GLU A 90 27.37 3.94 3.44
N ALA A 91 28.23 4.02 2.42
CA ALA A 91 29.67 4.07 2.60
C ALA A 91 30.10 5.54 2.59
N LYS A 92 30.31 6.17 3.75
CA LYS A 92 30.94 7.51 3.81
C LYS A 92 32.44 7.38 3.51
N PRO A 93 33.04 8.20 2.63
CA PRO A 93 32.52 9.36 1.89
C PRO A 93 31.96 9.03 0.48
N SER A 94 31.94 7.76 0.09
CA SER A 94 31.77 7.24 -1.27
C SER A 94 30.33 7.14 -1.79
N GLY A 95 29.31 7.42 -0.99
CA GLY A 95 27.89 7.36 -1.39
C GLY A 95 27.22 6.01 -1.06
N GLU A 96 26.18 5.67 -1.82
CA GLU A 96 25.42 4.42 -1.63
C GLU A 96 26.10 3.25 -2.36
N LEU A 97 26.36 2.16 -1.64
CA LEU A 97 26.87 0.91 -2.21
C LEU A 97 25.72 -0.09 -2.33
N PHE A 98 25.35 -0.44 -3.56
CA PHE A 98 24.32 -1.44 -3.84
C PHE A 98 24.92 -2.85 -3.94
N TYR A 99 24.33 -3.79 -3.21
CA TYR A 99 24.60 -5.22 -3.35
C TYR A 99 23.81 -5.80 -4.54
N PRO A 100 24.16 -7.01 -5.03
CA PRO A 100 23.39 -7.68 -6.08
C PRO A 100 21.88 -7.73 -5.74
N THR A 101 21.02 -7.40 -6.69
CA THR A 101 19.58 -7.35 -6.44
C THR A 101 18.97 -8.73 -6.30
N TYR A 102 17.97 -8.86 -5.44
CA TYR A 102 17.10 -10.04 -5.42
C TYR A 102 15.99 -9.84 -6.44
N ASP A 103 16.01 -10.59 -7.54
CA ASP A 103 14.90 -10.61 -8.49
C ASP A 103 13.78 -11.50 -7.92
N LEU A 104 12.62 -10.91 -7.67
CA LEU A 104 11.50 -11.62 -7.04
C LEU A 104 10.84 -12.62 -7.99
N SER A 105 11.14 -12.58 -9.29
CA SER A 105 10.72 -13.62 -10.24
C SER A 105 11.53 -14.91 -10.13
N GLU A 106 12.72 -14.86 -9.52
CA GLU A 106 13.59 -16.01 -9.27
C GLU A 106 13.37 -16.62 -7.87
N PHE A 107 12.29 -16.23 -7.18
CA PHE A 107 11.94 -16.79 -5.88
C PHE A 107 11.11 -18.07 -6.04
N SER A 108 11.38 -19.03 -5.15
CA SER A 108 10.49 -20.15 -4.91
C SER A 108 9.51 -19.78 -3.80
N TRP A 109 8.21 -19.94 -4.07
CA TRP A 109 7.14 -19.56 -3.17
C TRP A 109 6.45 -20.79 -2.58
N ASP A 110 6.27 -20.79 -1.27
CA ASP A 110 5.49 -21.81 -0.56
C ASP A 110 4.03 -21.79 -1.00
N SER A 111 3.37 -22.95 -0.88
CA SER A 111 1.95 -23.07 -1.18
C SER A 111 1.09 -22.26 -0.21
N LEU A 112 0.16 -21.47 -0.74
CA LEU A 112 -0.83 -20.73 0.04
C LEU A 112 -1.80 -21.61 0.83
N ASN A 113 -1.89 -22.91 0.50
CA ASN A 113 -2.89 -23.80 1.07
C ASN A 113 -2.86 -23.84 2.61
N HIS A 114 -1.67 -23.67 3.21
CA HIS A 114 -1.49 -23.68 4.67
C HIS A 114 -1.64 -22.32 5.33
N THR A 115 -1.62 -21.22 4.56
CA THR A 115 -1.69 -19.85 5.08
C THR A 115 -3.03 -19.18 4.80
N LEU A 116 -3.85 -19.76 3.92
CA LEU A 116 -5.18 -19.27 3.60
C LEU A 116 -6.13 -19.44 4.79
N ASN A 117 -6.68 -18.32 5.26
CA ASN A 117 -7.69 -18.28 6.29
C ASN A 117 -8.95 -17.59 5.77
N HIS A 118 -9.99 -18.39 5.54
CA HIS A 118 -11.28 -17.90 5.05
C HIS A 118 -12.05 -17.06 6.07
N THR A 119 -11.83 -17.28 7.37
CA THR A 119 -12.53 -16.52 8.42
C THR A 119 -11.91 -15.16 8.66
N ALA A 120 -10.57 -15.09 8.68
CA ALA A 120 -9.85 -13.83 8.80
C ALA A 120 -9.70 -13.09 7.45
N LEU A 121 -10.08 -13.73 6.34
CA LEU A 121 -9.86 -13.24 4.98
C LEU A 121 -8.39 -12.87 4.74
N THR A 122 -7.48 -13.77 5.13
CA THR A 122 -6.03 -13.58 5.00
C THR A 122 -5.35 -14.72 4.24
N ALA A 123 -4.22 -14.42 3.62
CA ALA A 123 -3.32 -15.40 3.01
C ALA A 123 -1.89 -14.86 3.03
N GLN A 124 -0.88 -15.74 3.05
CA GLN A 124 0.52 -15.33 3.05
C GLN A 124 1.35 -16.13 2.05
N LEU A 125 1.87 -15.43 1.04
CA LEU A 125 2.88 -15.93 0.11
C LEU A 125 4.24 -15.78 0.79
N SER A 126 4.89 -16.88 1.15
CA SER A 126 6.25 -16.88 1.71
C SER A 126 7.21 -17.46 0.69
N GLY A 127 8.40 -16.89 0.55
CA GLY A 127 9.36 -17.35 -0.43
C GLY A 127 10.81 -17.04 -0.07
N VAL A 128 11.68 -17.76 -0.77
CA VAL A 128 13.14 -17.62 -0.71
C VAL A 128 13.70 -17.61 -2.13
N PRO A 129 14.88 -17.01 -2.38
CA PRO A 129 15.54 -17.11 -3.67
C PRO A 129 15.74 -18.58 -4.06
N ALA A 130 15.49 -18.94 -5.32
CA ALA A 130 15.75 -20.30 -5.81
C ALA A 130 17.25 -20.64 -5.76
N THR A 131 18.12 -19.62 -5.85
CA THR A 131 19.56 -19.74 -5.62
C THR A 131 20.01 -18.70 -4.58
N ASP A 132 20.66 -19.16 -3.51
CA ASP A 132 21.16 -18.31 -2.43
C ASP A 132 22.63 -18.64 -2.13
N PRO A 133 23.58 -18.28 -3.02
CA PRO A 133 24.99 -18.64 -2.85
C PRO A 133 25.61 -17.99 -1.61
N GLY A 134 25.06 -16.87 -1.14
CA GLY A 134 25.52 -16.18 0.07
C GLY A 134 24.91 -16.69 1.36
N GLY A 135 23.91 -17.59 1.28
CA GLY A 135 23.20 -18.12 2.45
C GLY A 135 22.40 -17.05 3.23
N ALA A 136 22.08 -15.92 2.60
CA ALA A 136 21.40 -14.79 3.26
C ALA A 136 19.98 -15.16 3.72
N PHE A 137 19.31 -16.06 2.99
CA PHE A 137 17.97 -16.56 3.25
C PHE A 137 17.95 -17.92 3.96
N SER A 138 19.11 -18.45 4.39
CA SER A 138 19.19 -19.75 5.08
C SER A 138 18.25 -19.89 6.29
N ASN A 139 18.06 -18.83 7.07
CA ASN A 139 17.11 -18.73 8.18
C ASN A 139 16.10 -17.60 7.98
N GLY A 140 15.94 -17.15 6.73
CA GLY A 140 15.18 -15.96 6.38
C GLY A 140 14.13 -16.23 5.32
N SER A 141 13.15 -15.34 5.22
CA SER A 141 12.12 -15.39 4.19
C SER A 141 11.66 -13.99 3.84
N LEU A 142 11.15 -13.86 2.62
CA LEU A 142 10.39 -12.73 2.16
C LEU A 142 8.94 -13.18 1.98
N ALA A 143 7.98 -12.41 2.49
CA ALA A 143 6.59 -12.75 2.36
C ALA A 143 5.69 -11.57 2.01
N PHE A 144 4.60 -11.87 1.32
CA PHE A 144 3.49 -10.97 1.03
C PHE A 144 2.24 -11.51 1.71
N ARG A 145 1.75 -10.81 2.74
CA ARG A 145 0.51 -11.16 3.43
C ARG A 145 -0.61 -10.28 2.93
N VAL A 146 -1.66 -10.91 2.43
CA VAL A 146 -2.85 -10.28 1.88
C VAL A 146 -3.97 -10.37 2.90
N THR A 147 -4.71 -9.28 3.08
CA THR A 147 -5.93 -9.22 3.89
C THR A 147 -7.03 -8.53 3.08
N ALA A 148 -8.22 -9.10 3.05
CA ALA A 148 -9.40 -8.47 2.47
C ALA A 148 -10.40 -8.07 3.56
N TYR A 149 -11.25 -7.10 3.25
CA TYR A 149 -12.18 -6.53 4.21
C TYR A 149 -13.62 -6.59 3.69
N GLU A 150 -14.56 -6.90 4.57
CA GLU A 150 -15.99 -6.90 4.24
C GLU A 150 -16.66 -5.54 4.51
N ALA A 151 -16.02 -4.71 5.34
CA ALA A 151 -16.55 -3.43 5.78
C ALA A 151 -15.41 -2.44 6.07
N GLY A 152 -15.76 -1.19 6.33
CA GLY A 152 -14.81 -0.18 6.77
C GLY A 152 -14.36 -0.37 8.21
N GLY A 153 -13.09 -0.09 8.49
CA GLY A 153 -12.51 -0.30 9.81
C GLY A 153 -11.03 0.02 9.89
N ARG A 154 -10.42 -0.39 11.00
CA ARG A 154 -8.97 -0.34 11.24
C ARG A 154 -8.50 -1.62 11.88
N GLU A 155 -7.31 -2.05 11.53
CA GLU A 155 -6.63 -3.08 12.30
C GLU A 155 -6.14 -2.52 13.64
N GLY A 156 -6.17 -3.34 14.70
CA GLY A 156 -5.65 -2.96 16.01
C GLY A 156 -4.11 -2.90 16.09
N ARG A 157 -3.41 -3.36 15.05
CA ARG A 157 -1.94 -3.33 14.94
C ARG A 157 -1.50 -2.15 14.09
N LEU A 158 -0.36 -1.54 14.45
CA LEU A 158 0.26 -0.50 13.64
C LEU A 158 0.63 -1.04 12.23
N PRO A 159 0.52 -0.23 11.16
CA PRO A 159 0.18 1.20 11.14
C PRO A 159 -1.33 1.52 11.20
N SER A 160 -2.21 0.57 11.56
CA SER A 160 -3.67 0.81 11.75
C SER A 160 -4.31 1.58 10.60
N LEU A 161 -3.98 1.18 9.36
CA LEU A 161 -4.50 1.82 8.14
C LEU A 161 -6.03 1.74 8.13
N LEU A 162 -6.68 2.87 7.82
CA LEU A 162 -8.11 2.94 7.60
C LEU A 162 -8.45 2.22 6.30
N HIS A 163 -9.25 1.16 6.38
CA HIS A 163 -9.67 0.39 5.22
C HIS A 163 -11.17 0.49 5.00
N THR A 164 -11.59 0.12 3.79
CA THR A 164 -12.99 -0.02 3.36
C THR A 164 -13.19 -1.41 2.74
N ALA A 165 -14.46 -1.75 2.46
CA ALA A 165 -14.80 -2.95 1.69
C ALA A 165 -14.20 -2.95 0.26
N ASP A 166 -13.85 -1.77 -0.26
CA ASP A 166 -13.30 -1.56 -1.60
C ASP A 166 -11.77 -1.64 -1.64
N SER A 167 -11.16 -2.12 -0.54
CA SER A 167 -9.72 -2.17 -0.35
C SER A 167 -9.25 -3.53 0.15
N SER A 168 -8.01 -3.86 -0.20
CA SER A 168 -7.26 -4.98 0.35
C SER A 168 -5.95 -4.46 0.91
N GLN A 169 -5.53 -4.99 2.05
CA GLN A 169 -4.22 -4.69 2.63
C GLN A 169 -3.20 -5.71 2.18
N LEU A 170 -2.02 -5.20 1.85
CA LEU A 170 -0.82 -5.98 1.61
C LEU A 170 0.23 -5.60 2.64
N GLU A 171 0.83 -6.61 3.24
CA GLU A 171 1.96 -6.47 4.14
C GLU A 171 3.17 -7.19 3.52
N PHE A 172 4.19 -6.41 3.14
CA PHE A 172 5.51 -6.89 2.76
C PHE A 172 6.31 -7.22 4.01
N LEU A 173 6.92 -8.40 4.04
CA LEU A 173 7.64 -8.93 5.19
C LEU A 173 9.01 -9.41 4.75
N LEU A 174 10.06 -8.95 5.44
CA LEU A 174 11.39 -9.51 5.35
C LEU A 174 11.79 -9.95 6.76
N ALA A 175 11.97 -11.24 6.97
CA ALA A 175 12.20 -11.81 8.30
C ALA A 175 13.39 -12.75 8.28
N GLY A 176 14.34 -12.58 9.19
CA GLY A 176 15.49 -13.47 9.38
C GLY A 176 16.56 -13.40 8.29
N VAL A 177 16.39 -12.56 7.25
CA VAL A 177 17.38 -12.45 6.17
C VAL A 177 18.63 -11.76 6.68
N ALA A 178 19.78 -12.43 6.55
CA ALA A 178 21.07 -11.91 6.95
C ALA A 178 21.53 -10.85 5.94
N PRO A 179 21.77 -9.59 6.37
CA PRO A 179 22.28 -8.56 5.50
C PRO A 179 23.73 -8.85 5.10
N ARG A 180 24.07 -8.42 3.89
CA ARG A 180 25.36 -8.63 3.24
C ARG A 180 26.42 -7.62 3.65
N GLY A 181 26.03 -6.54 4.33
CA GLY A 181 26.97 -5.63 4.95
C GLY A 181 26.47 -4.97 6.22
N ASN A 182 27.35 -4.19 6.83
CA ASN A 182 27.03 -3.37 7.98
C ASN A 182 26.08 -2.24 7.57
N SER A 183 25.10 -1.93 8.42
CA SER A 183 24.13 -0.84 8.19
C SER A 183 23.37 -0.99 6.86
N SER A 184 23.08 -2.24 6.48
CA SER A 184 22.32 -2.53 5.27
C SER A 184 20.88 -2.04 5.38
N ARG A 185 20.44 -1.37 4.34
CA ARG A 185 19.09 -0.86 4.13
C ARG A 185 18.47 -1.56 2.94
N PHE A 186 17.16 -1.59 2.91
CA PHE A 186 16.40 -2.28 1.86
C PHE A 186 15.58 -1.30 1.05
N LEU A 187 15.40 -1.61 -0.22
CA LEU A 187 14.54 -0.87 -1.13
C LEU A 187 13.75 -1.85 -1.98
N LEU A 188 12.43 -1.67 -2.02
CA LEU A 188 11.53 -2.50 -2.80
C LEU A 188 11.10 -1.73 -4.05
N GLU A 189 11.27 -2.34 -5.22
CA GLU A 189 10.79 -1.81 -6.49
C GLU A 189 9.41 -2.38 -6.80
N LEU A 190 8.47 -1.48 -7.07
CA LEU A 190 7.12 -1.77 -7.50
C LEU A 190 6.94 -1.23 -8.91
N ALA A 191 6.36 -2.04 -9.79
CA ALA A 191 5.90 -1.61 -11.09
C ALA A 191 4.37 -1.62 -11.12
N THR A 192 3.79 -0.61 -11.75
CA THR A 192 2.34 -0.49 -11.95
C THR A 192 2.02 -0.46 -13.43
N VAL A 193 0.92 -1.13 -13.80
CA VAL A 193 0.41 -1.19 -15.16
C VAL A 193 -0.95 -0.52 -15.19
N GLU A 194 -1.09 0.51 -16.02
CA GLU A 194 -2.36 1.16 -16.29
C GLU A 194 -2.78 0.95 -17.74
N GLU A 195 -4.05 0.66 -17.95
CA GLU A 195 -4.66 0.67 -19.28
C GLU A 195 -4.80 2.12 -19.82
N ALA A 196 -5.01 2.26 -21.14
CA ALA A 196 -5.14 3.55 -21.78
C ALA A 196 -6.27 4.39 -21.14
N GLY A 197 -6.00 5.68 -20.91
CA GLY A 197 -6.97 6.62 -20.35
C GLY A 197 -6.78 6.96 -18.87
N ALA A 198 -5.95 6.21 -18.14
CA ALA A 198 -5.54 6.51 -16.78
C ALA A 198 -4.03 6.83 -16.71
N ALA A 199 -3.63 7.65 -15.73
CA ALA A 199 -2.24 7.94 -15.43
C ALA A 199 -1.98 7.81 -13.93
N ARG A 200 -0.81 7.28 -13.56
CA ARG A 200 -0.38 7.19 -12.16
C ARG A 200 0.23 8.49 -11.68
N ARG A 201 -0.17 8.91 -10.48
CA ARG A 201 0.36 10.09 -9.80
C ARG A 201 0.66 9.78 -8.34
N LEU A 202 1.89 10.04 -7.92
CA LEU A 202 2.28 9.96 -6.52
C LEU A 202 1.88 11.26 -5.81
N ARG A 203 1.12 11.14 -4.72
CA ARG A 203 0.75 12.24 -3.83
C ARG A 203 1.24 11.96 -2.42
N SER A 204 1.64 13.01 -1.73
CA SER A 204 1.92 12.99 -0.30
C SER A 204 0.93 13.93 0.37
N GLU A 205 0.22 13.42 1.38
CA GLU A 205 -0.68 14.19 2.23
C GLU A 205 -0.08 14.21 3.65
N ARG A 206 0.02 15.42 4.22
CA ARG A 206 0.49 15.61 5.59
C ARG A 206 -0.65 16.03 6.49
N SER A 207 -0.75 15.38 7.64
CA SER A 207 -1.72 15.70 8.69
C SER A 207 -0.97 15.91 10.00
N ILE A 208 -1.49 16.75 10.89
CA ILE A 208 -1.00 16.87 12.27
C ILE A 208 -1.59 15.79 13.18
N ASP A 209 -2.54 15.01 12.68
CA ASP A 209 -3.18 13.92 13.40
C ASP A 209 -2.34 12.64 13.31
N ASP A 210 -1.87 12.15 14.45
CA ASP A 210 -1.15 10.89 14.60
C ASP A 210 -1.89 9.90 15.52
N GLU A 211 -3.18 10.13 15.81
CA GLU A 211 -3.98 9.35 16.77
C GLU A 211 -3.87 7.84 16.55
N TYR A 212 -3.94 7.39 15.29
CA TYR A 212 -3.90 5.98 14.91
C TYR A 212 -2.49 5.47 14.56
N THR A 213 -1.52 6.36 14.40
CA THR A 213 -0.14 5.98 14.06
C THR A 213 0.82 7.02 14.64
N PRO A 214 1.16 6.89 15.93
CA PRO A 214 1.94 7.90 16.65
C PRO A 214 3.21 8.28 15.91
N THR A 215 3.56 9.57 15.90
CA THR A 215 4.72 10.19 15.22
C THR A 215 4.72 10.19 13.69
N ILE A 216 3.70 9.60 13.06
CA ILE A 216 3.66 9.51 11.60
C ILE A 216 2.61 10.48 11.06
N PHE A 217 3.10 11.54 10.44
CA PHE A 217 2.30 12.68 9.95
C PHE A 217 2.17 12.72 8.43
N GLU A 218 2.65 11.70 7.73
CA GLU A 218 2.69 11.65 6.26
C GLU A 218 2.10 10.33 5.74
N VAL A 219 1.16 10.47 4.82
CA VAL A 219 0.54 9.38 4.06
C VAL A 219 0.88 9.58 2.60
N LEU A 220 1.40 8.53 1.96
CA LEU A 220 1.69 8.53 0.53
C LEU A 220 0.59 7.75 -0.20
N SER A 221 0.19 8.25 -1.36
CA SER A 221 -0.82 7.60 -2.21
C SER A 221 -0.40 7.65 -3.67
N LEU A 222 -0.40 6.50 -4.33
CA LEU A 222 -0.24 6.37 -5.78
C LEU A 222 -1.63 6.20 -6.41
N LEU A 223 -2.14 7.28 -6.99
CA LEU A 223 -3.49 7.35 -7.53
C LEU A 223 -3.50 7.07 -9.03
N ALA A 224 -4.46 6.28 -9.49
CA ALA A 224 -4.84 6.20 -10.90
C ALA A 224 -5.92 7.24 -11.16
N GLU A 225 -5.58 8.25 -11.95
CA GLU A 225 -6.49 9.34 -12.32
C GLU A 225 -6.75 9.28 -13.82
N PRO A 226 -8.02 9.45 -14.26
CA PRO A 226 -8.33 9.55 -15.68
C PRO A 226 -7.74 10.83 -16.25
N GLN A 227 -7.30 10.82 -17.51
CA GLN A 227 -6.64 11.99 -18.11
C GLN A 227 -7.52 13.26 -18.12
N ASN A 228 -8.84 13.09 -18.24
CA ASN A 228 -9.82 14.17 -18.38
C ASN A 228 -10.84 14.24 -17.21
N GLY A 229 -10.56 13.61 -16.07
CA GLY A 229 -11.48 13.57 -14.94
C GLY A 229 -10.77 13.73 -13.60
N SER A 230 -11.54 14.04 -12.56
CA SER A 230 -11.04 14.24 -11.20
C SER A 230 -11.26 13.05 -10.26
N SER A 231 -12.02 12.03 -10.70
CA SER A 231 -12.34 10.86 -9.89
C SER A 231 -11.24 9.81 -9.97
N THR A 232 -10.64 9.49 -8.82
CA THR A 232 -9.68 8.39 -8.70
C THR A 232 -10.34 7.06 -9.08
N LEU A 233 -9.70 6.29 -9.95
CA LEU A 233 -10.17 4.97 -10.39
C LEU A 233 -9.72 3.87 -9.42
N GLY A 234 -8.47 3.97 -8.97
CA GLY A 234 -7.91 3.11 -7.94
C GLY A 234 -6.67 3.73 -7.30
N PHE A 235 -6.23 3.15 -6.20
CA PHE A 235 -5.17 3.70 -5.39
C PHE A 235 -4.27 2.61 -4.80
N LEU A 236 -3.03 2.97 -4.52
CA LEU A 236 -2.20 2.33 -3.50
C LEU A 236 -1.88 3.39 -2.45
N GLN A 237 -2.03 3.10 -1.16
CA GLN A 237 -1.81 4.05 -0.07
C GLN A 237 -1.05 3.42 1.09
N TRP A 238 -0.07 4.12 1.63
CA TRP A 238 0.67 3.68 2.81
C TRP A 238 1.09 4.87 3.67
N LYS A 239 1.36 4.62 4.95
CA LYS A 239 1.97 5.60 5.85
C LYS A 239 3.48 5.64 5.61
N ALA A 240 4.13 6.77 5.84
CA ALA A 240 5.58 6.97 5.67
C ALA A 240 6.44 6.22 6.72
N THR A 241 6.05 4.99 7.07
CA THR A 241 6.69 4.14 8.06
C THR A 241 6.61 2.66 7.67
N ALA A 242 7.59 1.90 8.14
CA ALA A 242 7.61 0.46 8.23
C ALA A 242 7.98 0.08 9.67
N TYR A 243 7.99 -1.21 10.03
CA TYR A 243 8.24 -1.64 11.41
C TYR A 243 9.25 -2.78 11.50
N GLY A 244 10.09 -2.71 12.53
CA GLY A 244 11.11 -3.69 12.85
C GLY A 244 10.64 -4.87 13.71
N SER A 245 9.34 -5.04 13.93
CA SER A 245 8.80 -6.01 14.88
C SER A 245 7.51 -6.65 14.38
N ARG A 246 7.29 -7.92 14.77
CA ARG A 246 6.04 -8.66 14.50
C ARG A 246 4.84 -8.09 15.25
N SER A 247 5.09 -7.46 16.40
CA SER A 247 4.10 -6.77 17.22
C SER A 247 4.52 -5.30 17.34
N PRO A 248 4.26 -4.51 16.28
CA PRO A 248 4.86 -3.20 16.12
C PRO A 248 4.41 -2.23 17.22
N ARG A 249 5.39 -1.59 17.85
CA ARG A 249 5.22 -0.46 18.75
C ARG A 249 5.80 0.80 18.11
N ARG A 250 5.60 1.94 18.76
CA ARG A 250 6.11 3.23 18.29
C ARG A 250 7.63 3.22 18.13
N GLU A 251 8.34 2.60 19.07
CA GLU A 251 9.80 2.47 19.07
C GLU A 251 10.35 1.52 17.99
N ASP A 252 9.49 0.75 17.32
CA ASP A 252 9.90 -0.16 16.25
C ASP A 252 9.88 0.50 14.86
N GLY A 253 9.58 1.79 14.78
CA GLY A 253 9.41 2.53 13.53
C GLY A 253 10.67 2.56 12.67
N ILE A 254 10.50 2.25 11.38
CA ILE A 254 11.50 2.40 10.33
C ILE A 254 10.99 3.47 9.38
N GLN A 255 11.82 4.47 9.06
CA GLN A 255 11.43 5.49 8.11
C GLN A 255 11.24 4.87 6.72
N CYS A 256 10.12 5.19 6.07
CA CYS A 256 9.83 4.77 4.72
C CYS A 256 9.85 5.99 3.79
N ARG A 257 10.58 5.92 2.68
CA ARG A 257 10.61 6.99 1.67
C ARG A 257 10.27 6.44 0.30
N ALA A 258 9.43 7.15 -0.43
CA ALA A 258 9.15 6.83 -1.82
C ALA A 258 10.05 7.66 -2.74
N GLY A 259 10.66 7.01 -3.72
CA GLY A 259 11.36 7.65 -4.81
C GLY A 259 10.41 8.38 -5.75
N ARG A 260 10.97 8.96 -6.82
CA ARG A 260 10.17 9.53 -7.90
C ARG A 260 9.52 8.41 -8.69
N LEU A 261 8.27 8.62 -9.10
CA LEU A 261 7.62 7.77 -10.09
C LEU A 261 8.33 7.92 -11.43
N GLN A 262 8.78 6.82 -12.02
CA GLN A 262 9.51 6.80 -13.28
C GLN A 262 8.71 6.02 -14.32
N ALA A 263 8.67 6.50 -15.55
CA ALA A 263 8.21 5.67 -16.67
C ALA A 263 9.20 4.51 -16.83
N ALA A 264 8.69 3.29 -16.86
CA ALA A 264 9.53 2.11 -17.01
C ALA A 264 9.19 1.38 -18.29
N ASN A 265 10.22 0.81 -18.91
CA ASN A 265 10.08 0.02 -20.12
C ASN A 265 9.66 -1.41 -19.75
N TRP A 266 9.09 -2.13 -20.72
CA TRP A 266 8.59 -3.51 -20.61
C TRP A 266 9.66 -4.58 -20.34
N SER A 267 10.91 -4.17 -20.06
CA SER A 267 12.02 -5.06 -19.69
C SER A 267 12.03 -5.45 -18.20
N LEU A 268 10.98 -5.09 -17.45
CA LEU A 268 10.79 -5.52 -16.06
C LEU A 268 10.42 -7.01 -16.01
N PRO A 269 10.81 -7.76 -14.96
CA PRO A 269 10.52 -9.18 -14.86
C PRO A 269 9.01 -9.41 -14.98
N LEU A 270 8.62 -10.14 -16.02
CA LEU A 270 7.23 -10.24 -16.42
C LEU A 270 6.49 -11.18 -15.47
N SER A 271 5.60 -10.62 -14.66
CA SER A 271 4.64 -11.44 -13.94
C SER A 271 3.68 -12.09 -14.93
N SER A 272 3.54 -13.42 -14.88
CA SER A 272 2.73 -14.17 -15.85
C SER A 272 1.26 -13.76 -15.79
N ILE A 273 0.76 -13.31 -14.62
CA ILE A 273 -0.64 -12.84 -14.49
C ILE A 273 -0.89 -11.53 -15.25
N VAL A 274 0.11 -10.65 -15.28
CA VAL A 274 0.02 -9.36 -15.99
C VAL A 274 0.03 -9.60 -17.49
N GLN A 275 0.95 -10.43 -17.98
CA GLN A 275 0.94 -10.87 -19.37
C GLN A 275 -0.35 -11.58 -19.74
N ALA A 276 -0.89 -12.43 -18.85
CA ALA A 276 -2.08 -13.20 -19.12
C ALA A 276 -3.34 -12.35 -19.31
N TYR A 277 -3.46 -11.26 -18.54
CA TYR A 277 -4.62 -10.39 -18.60
C TYR A 277 -4.49 -9.30 -19.67
N PHE A 278 -3.36 -8.59 -19.71
CA PHE A 278 -3.19 -7.46 -20.62
C PHE A 278 -2.65 -7.87 -22.00
N GLY A 279 -1.98 -9.02 -22.12
CA GLY A 279 -1.50 -9.56 -23.39
C GLY A 279 -0.74 -8.53 -24.24
N ASP A 280 -1.13 -8.39 -25.51
CA ASP A 280 -0.52 -7.47 -26.48
C ASP A 280 -0.80 -5.98 -26.16
N SER A 281 -1.78 -5.68 -25.31
CA SER A 281 -2.08 -4.31 -24.85
C SER A 281 -0.92 -3.72 -24.05
N LEU A 282 -0.10 -4.58 -23.40
CA LEU A 282 1.10 -4.15 -22.68
C LEU A 282 2.00 -3.30 -23.58
N GLY A 283 2.40 -3.79 -24.75
CA GLY A 283 3.35 -3.07 -25.61
C GLY A 283 2.77 -1.89 -26.39
N SER A 284 1.46 -1.66 -26.35
CA SER A 284 0.76 -0.76 -27.28
C SER A 284 -0.04 0.33 -26.59
N THR A 285 -0.88 -0.02 -25.61
CA THR A 285 -1.88 0.88 -25.03
C THR A 285 -1.70 1.09 -23.53
N CYS A 286 -1.11 0.12 -22.83
CA CYS A 286 -0.82 0.25 -21.42
C CYS A 286 0.37 1.19 -21.16
N THR A 287 0.40 1.79 -19.99
CA THR A 287 1.55 2.54 -19.47
C THR A 287 2.10 1.84 -18.24
N VAL A 288 3.43 1.76 -18.14
CA VAL A 288 4.12 1.19 -16.99
C VAL A 288 4.93 2.24 -16.27
N SER A 289 4.71 2.30 -14.95
CA SER A 289 5.43 3.20 -14.06
C SER A 289 6.06 2.42 -12.92
N ALA A 290 7.33 2.68 -12.63
CA ALA A 290 8.07 2.10 -11.53
C ALA A 290 8.21 3.09 -10.37
N LEU A 291 8.14 2.56 -9.15
CA LEU A 291 8.31 3.28 -7.90
C LEU A 291 9.20 2.48 -6.96
N ASN A 292 10.22 3.14 -6.43
CA ASN A 292 11.10 2.57 -5.42
C ASN A 292 10.68 3.05 -4.04
N VAL A 293 10.55 2.13 -3.09
CA VAL A 293 10.25 2.43 -1.69
C VAL A 293 11.41 1.96 -0.84
N SER A 294 12.12 2.89 -0.20
CA SER A 294 13.26 2.59 0.65
C SER A 294 12.87 2.56 2.13
N PHE A 295 13.51 1.66 2.86
CA PHE A 295 13.31 1.40 4.28
C PHE A 295 14.61 1.69 5.03
N GLY A 296 14.60 2.72 5.86
CA GLY A 296 15.75 3.15 6.64
C GLY A 296 15.71 4.65 6.93
N GLY A 297 16.06 5.02 8.17
CA GLY A 297 16.33 6.39 8.58
C GLY A 297 17.83 6.63 8.79
N GLU A 298 18.19 7.79 9.32
CA GLU A 298 19.59 8.15 9.65
C GLU A 298 20.25 7.11 10.56
N GLU A 299 19.46 6.48 11.43
CA GLU A 299 19.95 5.48 12.38
C GLU A 299 20.15 4.09 11.77
N GLY A 300 19.52 3.73 10.62
CA GLY A 300 19.82 2.51 9.83
C GLY A 300 19.81 1.13 10.52
N GLU A 301 19.60 1.06 11.84
CA GLU A 301 20.02 -0.06 12.68
C GLU A 301 18.87 -1.03 13.00
N VAL A 302 17.62 -0.60 12.90
CA VAL A 302 16.46 -1.39 13.34
C VAL A 302 16.41 -2.79 12.69
N TYR A 303 16.60 -2.88 11.37
CA TYR A 303 16.65 -4.19 10.70
C TYR A 303 17.92 -4.97 11.05
N GLN A 304 19.04 -4.28 11.22
CA GLN A 304 20.31 -4.91 11.56
C GLN A 304 20.21 -5.65 12.91
N GLU A 305 19.53 -5.06 13.87
CA GLU A 305 19.30 -5.65 15.20
C GLU A 305 18.18 -6.69 15.20
N LYS A 306 17.01 -6.34 14.66
CA LYS A 306 15.79 -7.15 14.82
C LYS A 306 15.60 -8.21 13.75
N ARG A 307 16.32 -8.10 12.63
CA ARG A 307 16.18 -8.98 11.45
C ARG A 307 14.73 -9.11 10.99
N TYR A 308 13.98 -8.02 11.07
CA TYR A 308 12.57 -8.00 10.72
C TYR A 308 12.21 -6.63 10.12
N LEU A 309 11.45 -6.65 9.03
CA LEU A 309 10.90 -5.48 8.37
C LEU A 309 9.48 -5.84 7.92
N SER A 310 8.50 -5.06 8.36
CA SER A 310 7.12 -5.12 7.89
C SER A 310 6.71 -3.77 7.33
N TRP A 311 6.21 -3.75 6.09
CA TRP A 311 5.65 -2.56 5.46
C TRP A 311 4.24 -2.86 4.96
N SER A 312 3.28 -2.04 5.38
CA SER A 312 1.86 -2.23 5.04
C SER A 312 1.39 -1.15 4.07
N LEU A 313 0.65 -1.56 3.05
CA LEU A 313 -0.04 -0.70 2.11
C LEU A 313 -1.46 -1.20 1.88
N LEU A 314 -2.37 -0.27 1.58
CA LEU A 314 -3.70 -0.55 1.06
C LEU A 314 -3.71 -0.37 -0.45
N LEU A 315 -4.42 -1.24 -1.13
CA LEU A 315 -4.73 -1.10 -2.55
C LEU A 315 -6.22 -1.31 -2.75
N GLY A 316 -6.82 -0.50 -3.61
CA GLY A 316 -8.27 -0.49 -3.75
C GLY A 316 -8.77 0.34 -4.91
N PHE A 317 -10.09 0.44 -4.99
CA PHE A 317 -10.82 1.13 -6.03
C PHE A 317 -11.40 2.43 -5.50
N GLY A 318 -11.59 3.42 -6.39
CA GLY A 318 -12.14 4.71 -6.01
C GLY A 318 -11.16 5.60 -5.23
N GLN A 319 -11.71 6.42 -4.33
CA GLN A 319 -10.91 7.33 -3.51
C GLN A 319 -10.26 6.59 -2.33
N PRO A 320 -8.99 6.88 -2.02
CA PRO A 320 -8.35 6.29 -0.85
C PRO A 320 -9.03 6.78 0.45
N PRO A 321 -9.14 5.91 1.47
CA PRO A 321 -9.62 6.31 2.78
C PRO A 321 -8.76 7.44 3.38
N ARG A 322 -9.39 8.35 4.12
CA ARG A 322 -8.72 9.49 4.76
C ARG A 322 -8.99 9.50 6.25
N ASP A 323 -7.92 9.70 7.01
CA ASP A 323 -8.00 9.92 8.44
C ASP A 323 -8.63 11.30 8.71
N SER A 324 -9.49 11.37 9.72
CA SER A 324 -10.08 12.61 10.22
C SER A 324 -9.93 12.63 11.74
N PHE A 325 -9.77 13.82 12.33
CA PHE A 325 -9.69 13.97 13.77
C PHE A 325 -10.86 13.29 14.48
N SER A 326 -10.58 12.52 15.54
CA SER A 326 -11.65 11.94 16.33
C SER A 326 -12.51 13.01 17.02
N PRO A 327 -13.77 12.68 17.35
CA PRO A 327 -14.61 13.56 18.17
C PRO A 327 -13.95 13.97 19.49
N LEU A 328 -13.09 13.11 20.06
CA LEU A 328 -12.34 13.41 21.28
C LEU A 328 -11.30 14.49 21.04
N VAL A 329 -10.46 14.35 20.00
CA VAL A 329 -9.45 15.36 19.65
C VAL A 329 -10.14 16.69 19.33
N ILE A 330 -11.19 16.67 18.51
CA ILE A 330 -11.99 17.86 18.20
C ILE A 330 -12.53 18.52 19.48
N SER A 331 -13.03 17.73 20.44
CA SER A 331 -13.56 18.25 21.71
C SER A 331 -12.48 18.88 22.57
N ILE A 332 -11.31 18.24 22.71
CA ILE A 332 -10.17 18.79 23.46
C ILE A 332 -9.70 20.10 22.84
N THR A 333 -9.52 20.14 21.51
CA THR A 333 -9.10 21.34 20.79
C THR A 333 -10.14 22.47 20.93
N ALA A 334 -11.43 22.15 20.83
CA ALA A 334 -12.52 23.11 21.00
C ALA A 334 -12.53 23.73 22.41
N VAL A 335 -12.35 22.93 23.47
CA VAL A 335 -12.30 23.44 24.84
C VAL A 335 -11.02 24.25 25.09
N ALA A 336 -9.88 23.72 24.65
CA ALA A 336 -8.57 24.34 24.88
C ALA A 336 -8.43 25.71 24.19
N LEU A 337 -8.93 25.85 22.96
CA LEU A 337 -8.89 27.12 22.22
C LEU A 337 -10.11 28.00 22.47
N GLY A 338 -11.29 27.40 22.69
CA GLY A 338 -12.54 28.13 22.90
C GLY A 338 -12.61 28.83 24.25
N THR A 339 -12.10 28.22 25.32
CA THR A 339 -12.17 28.79 26.67
C THR A 339 -11.39 30.12 26.78
N PRO A 340 -10.12 30.22 26.35
CA PRO A 340 -9.39 31.48 26.38
C PRO A 340 -10.04 32.57 25.51
N LEU A 341 -10.55 32.20 24.32
CA LEU A 341 -11.23 33.14 23.43
C LEU A 341 -12.51 33.69 24.07
N ALA A 342 -13.32 32.82 24.67
CA ALA A 342 -14.54 33.24 25.38
C ALA A 342 -14.22 34.17 26.55
N MET A 343 -13.17 33.88 27.32
CA MET A 343 -12.73 34.76 28.41
C MET A 343 -12.24 36.13 27.90
N LEU A 344 -11.49 36.16 26.79
CA LEU A 344 -11.04 37.41 26.16
C LEU A 344 -12.21 38.26 25.65
N LEU A 345 -13.18 37.65 24.99
CA LEU A 345 -14.37 38.34 24.49
C LEU A 345 -15.24 38.87 25.65
N LEU A 346 -15.45 38.05 26.68
CA LEU A 346 -16.19 38.47 27.87
C LEU A 346 -15.49 39.63 28.59
N GLY A 347 -14.18 39.52 28.81
CA GLY A 347 -13.38 40.58 29.41
C GLY A 347 -13.41 41.87 28.60
N SER A 348 -13.30 41.78 27.27
CA SER A 348 -13.37 42.93 26.36
C SER A 348 -14.74 43.62 26.39
N CYS A 349 -15.82 42.83 26.39
CA CYS A 349 -17.18 43.33 26.48
C CYS A 349 -17.41 44.07 27.82
N LEU A 350 -16.97 43.48 28.93
CA LEU A 350 -17.05 44.09 30.26
C LEU A 350 -16.28 45.41 30.33
N LEU A 351 -15.07 45.47 29.75
CA LEU A 351 -14.27 46.70 29.67
C LEU A 351 -14.95 47.81 28.85
N LEU A 352 -15.55 47.47 27.71
CA LEU A 352 -16.28 48.43 26.87
C LEU A 352 -17.53 48.97 27.57
N LEU A 353 -18.28 48.11 28.26
CA LEU A 353 -19.44 48.50 29.06
C LEU A 353 -19.03 49.41 30.23
N ALA A 354 -17.93 49.09 30.92
CA ALA A 354 -17.40 49.91 32.00
C ALA A 354 -16.93 51.30 31.53
N ARG A 355 -16.27 51.38 30.36
CA ARG A 355 -15.88 52.68 29.76
C ARG A 355 -17.09 53.51 29.34
N ARG A 356 -18.13 52.91 28.76
CA ARG A 356 -19.37 53.64 28.42
C ARG A 356 -20.05 54.25 29.64
N ARG A 357 -20.10 53.53 30.78
CA ARG A 357 -20.65 54.09 32.02
C ARG A 357 -19.86 55.31 32.50
N ARG A 358 -18.53 55.27 32.47
CA ARG A 358 -17.69 56.43 32.87
C ARG A 358 -17.85 57.67 31.98
N TYR A 359 -18.09 57.50 30.68
CA TYR A 359 -18.35 58.64 29.78
C TYR A 359 -19.77 59.20 29.92
N SER A 360 -20.74 58.40 30.39
CA SER A 360 -22.12 58.84 30.62
C SER A 360 -22.31 59.65 31.91
N GLU A 361 -21.37 59.54 32.86
CA GLU A 361 -21.35 60.32 34.11
C GLU A 361 -20.64 61.68 33.95
N TYR A 362 -20.23 62.05 32.73
CA TYR A 362 -19.62 63.35 32.47
C TYR A 362 -20.72 64.42 32.35
N GLU A 363 -20.99 65.16 33.41
CA GLU A 363 -21.76 66.41 33.31
C GLU A 363 -20.91 67.47 32.58
N PRO A 364 -21.41 68.06 31.48
CA PRO A 364 -20.72 69.16 30.84
C PRO A 364 -20.75 70.36 31.79
N ILE A 365 -19.56 70.84 32.17
CA ILE A 365 -19.42 72.05 32.98
C ILE A 365 -19.87 73.23 32.10
N ASN A 366 -21.04 73.79 32.41
CA ASN A 366 -21.47 75.13 31.98
C ASN A 366 -22.34 75.77 33.07
#